data_AF-A0AAE0AM20-F1
#
_entry.id   AF-A0AAE0AM20-F1
#
_cell.length_a   1.000
_cell.length_b   1.000
_cell.length_c   1.000
_cell.angle_alpha   90.00
_cell.angle_beta   90.00
_cell.angle_gamma   90.00
#
_symmetry.space_group_name_H-M   'P 1'
#
loop_
_entity.id
_entity.type
_entity.pdbx_description
1 polymer ?
#
loop_
_entity_poly.entity_id
_entity_poly.type
_entity_poly.pdbx_seq_one_letter_code
_entity_poly.pdbx_strand_id
1 'polypeptide(L)'
;MKQSKKPTPIQPSFNQLLEAVSNWVTDVVVNVEMSREAGPWGGNKGKSWDYGVLGAVEQVNVHVGNGIVQAVQFFYRSRDGKSAWSIMHGTGGDKSNLHRVKLD
;
A
#
# COMPACT_ATOMS: atom_id res chain seq x y z
N MET A 1 23.98 40.57 43.40
CA MET A 1 23.35 40.09 42.14
C MET A 1 22.30 39.04 42.51
N LYS A 2 21.00 39.28 42.27
CA LYS A 2 19.96 38.26 42.53
C LYS A 2 19.96 37.28 41.36
N GLN A 3 20.24 36.00 41.62
CA GLN A 3 20.15 34.96 40.60
C GLN A 3 18.67 34.71 40.23
N SER A 4 18.35 34.88 38.94
CA SER A 4 17.07 34.48 38.36
C SER A 4 16.95 32.96 38.41
N LYS A 5 16.01 32.42 39.19
CA LYS A 5 15.69 30.98 39.15
C LYS A 5 15.15 30.64 37.77
N LYS A 6 15.81 29.75 37.04
CA LYS A 6 15.29 29.21 35.77
C LYS A 6 13.94 28.53 36.03
N PRO A 7 12.94 28.68 35.14
CA PRO A 7 11.66 28.00 35.30
C PRO A 7 11.88 26.49 35.36
N THR A 8 11.24 25.83 36.33
CA THR A 8 11.27 24.38 36.44
C THR A 8 10.49 23.78 35.25
N PRO A 9 11.05 22.81 34.52
CA PRO A 9 10.31 22.12 33.48
C PRO A 9 9.06 21.48 34.09
N ILE A 10 7.88 21.80 33.54
CA ILE A 10 6.64 21.15 33.96
C ILE A 10 6.71 19.72 33.46
N GLN A 11 6.85 18.78 34.40
CA GLN A 11 6.79 17.35 34.11
C GLN A 11 5.34 17.00 33.72
N PRO A 12 5.12 16.21 32.66
CA PRO A 12 3.79 15.80 32.27
C PRO A 12 3.15 14.96 33.38
N SER A 13 1.84 15.12 33.57
CA SER A 13 1.09 14.28 34.50
C SER A 13 1.03 12.83 33.99
N PHE A 14 0.73 11.90 34.89
CA PHE A 14 0.51 10.50 34.53
C PHE A 14 -0.55 10.35 33.43
N ASN A 15 -1.63 11.13 33.49
CA ASN A 15 -2.69 11.11 32.48
C ASN A 15 -2.21 11.61 31.12
N GLN A 16 -1.36 12.64 31.08
CA GLN A 16 -0.77 13.13 29.84
C GLN A 16 0.19 12.12 29.21
N LEU A 17 0.95 11.38 30.03
CA LEU A 17 1.78 10.28 29.55
C LEU A 17 0.93 9.12 29.01
N LEU A 18 -0.18 8.80 29.68
CA LEU A 18 -1.09 7.74 29.24
C LEU A 18 -1.76 8.08 27.90
N GLU A 19 -2.21 9.33 27.73
CA GLU A 19 -2.75 9.83 26.46
C GLU A 19 -1.70 9.82 25.34
N ALA A 20 -0.47 10.27 25.63
CA ALA A 20 0.61 10.25 24.66
C ALA A 20 0.95 8.82 24.19
N VAL A 21 0.99 7.86 25.13
CA VAL A 21 1.21 6.44 24.82
C VAL A 21 0.02 5.87 24.03
N SER A 22 -1.22 6.17 24.43
CA SER A 22 -2.41 5.74 23.68
C SER A 22 -2.38 6.25 22.26
N ASN A 23 -2.11 7.55 22.07
CA ASN A 23 -2.03 8.18 20.75
C ASN A 23 -0.92 7.57 19.90
N TRP A 24 0.25 7.30 20.48
CA TRP A 24 1.36 6.62 19.81
C TRP A 24 0.97 5.19 19.40
N VAL A 25 0.32 4.43 20.28
CA VAL A 25 -0.15 3.07 19.95
C VAL A 25 -1.20 3.12 18.84
N THR A 26 -2.17 4.03 18.91
CA THR A 26 -3.13 4.18 17.81
C THR A 26 -2.45 4.59 16.53
N ASP A 27 -1.50 5.53 16.54
CA ASP A 27 -0.76 5.95 15.35
C ASP A 27 0.04 4.81 14.74
N VAL A 28 0.70 3.99 15.57
CA VAL A 28 1.36 2.75 15.12
C VAL A 28 0.36 1.77 14.53
N VAL A 29 -0.78 1.55 15.19
CA VAL A 29 -1.81 0.62 14.72
C VAL A 29 -2.46 1.11 13.44
N VAL A 30 -2.74 2.42 13.28
CA VAL A 30 -3.34 2.99 12.06
C VAL A 30 -2.33 3.26 10.94
N ASN A 31 -1.03 3.43 11.25
CA ASN A 31 0.07 3.54 10.27
C ASN A 31 0.72 2.20 9.94
N VAL A 32 0.26 1.08 10.52
CA VAL A 32 0.31 -0.15 9.74
C VAL A 32 -0.49 0.18 8.49
N GLU A 33 0.16 0.21 7.34
CA GLU A 33 -0.52 0.33 6.04
C GLU A 33 -1.42 -0.90 5.89
N MET A 34 -2.59 -0.87 6.53
CA MET A 34 -3.61 -1.88 6.40
C MET A 34 -4.17 -1.66 5.01
N SER A 35 -3.89 -2.60 4.10
CA SER A 35 -4.63 -2.69 2.85
C SER A 35 -6.11 -2.74 3.22
N ARG A 36 -6.86 -1.67 2.92
CA ARG A 36 -8.32 -1.74 2.98
C ARG A 36 -8.75 -2.61 1.82
N GLU A 37 -8.92 -3.90 2.10
CA GLU A 37 -9.29 -4.88 1.09
C GLU A 37 -10.75 -4.68 0.68
N ALA A 38 -10.95 -4.24 -0.57
CA ALA A 38 -12.24 -4.29 -1.23
C ALA A 38 -12.14 -5.35 -2.34
N GLY A 39 -13.01 -6.37 -2.28
CA GLY A 39 -12.95 -7.53 -3.19
C GLY A 39 -12.21 -8.73 -2.59
N PRO A 40 -11.83 -9.73 -3.41
CA PRO A 40 -11.94 -9.77 -4.87
C PRO A 40 -13.40 -9.92 -5.35
N TRP A 41 -13.69 -9.40 -6.56
CA TRP A 41 -14.96 -9.64 -7.25
C TRP A 41 -14.73 -10.59 -8.42
N GLY A 42 -15.41 -11.73 -8.43
CA GLY A 42 -15.27 -12.74 -9.47
C GLY A 42 -15.68 -14.14 -9.01
N GLY A 43 -15.16 -15.15 -9.71
CA GLY A 43 -15.40 -16.55 -9.37
C GLY A 43 -14.55 -17.07 -8.21
N ASN A 44 -14.83 -18.31 -7.79
CA ASN A 44 -14.16 -18.99 -6.68
C ASN A 44 -13.06 -19.98 -7.12
N LYS A 45 -12.52 -19.81 -8.33
CA LYS A 45 -11.51 -20.69 -8.94
C LYS A 45 -10.23 -19.92 -9.27
N GLY A 46 -9.16 -20.64 -9.55
CA GLY A 46 -7.85 -20.10 -9.92
C GLY A 46 -6.88 -20.10 -8.73
N LYS A 47 -5.62 -19.77 -9.00
CA LYS A 47 -4.60 -19.62 -7.97
C LYS A 47 -4.71 -18.21 -7.38
N SER A 48 -4.91 -18.12 -6.06
CA SER A 48 -4.90 -16.84 -5.36
C SER A 48 -3.52 -16.17 -5.48
N TRP A 49 -3.54 -14.84 -5.49
CA TRP A 49 -2.35 -14.02 -5.44
C TRP A 49 -2.70 -12.71 -4.74
N ASP A 50 -1.74 -12.20 -3.98
CA ASP A 50 -1.79 -10.90 -3.35
C ASP A 50 -0.36 -10.37 -3.28
N TYR A 51 -0.18 -9.10 -3.62
CA TYR A 51 1.10 -8.42 -3.52
C TYR A 51 1.21 -7.55 -2.26
N GLY A 52 0.16 -7.47 -1.46
CA GLY A 52 0.05 -6.58 -0.32
C GLY A 52 0.25 -5.13 -0.75
N VAL A 53 0.84 -4.33 0.15
CA VAL A 53 1.13 -2.92 -0.11
C VAL A 53 2.46 -2.78 -0.85
N LEU A 54 2.37 -2.78 -2.18
CA LEU A 54 3.45 -2.38 -3.07
C LEU A 54 3.63 -0.84 -3.03
N GLY A 55 4.73 -0.36 -3.61
CA GLY A 55 4.88 1.07 -3.87
C GLY A 55 3.93 1.56 -4.98
N ALA A 56 4.28 2.65 -5.66
CA ALA A 56 3.38 3.27 -6.64
C ALA A 56 3.24 2.42 -7.92
N VAL A 57 2.01 2.19 -8.39
CA VAL A 57 1.77 1.63 -9.72
C VAL A 57 1.95 2.74 -10.76
N GLU A 58 2.76 2.48 -11.79
CA GLU A 58 3.07 3.43 -12.88
C GLU A 58 2.40 3.01 -14.20
N GLN A 59 2.15 1.71 -14.38
CA GLN A 59 1.42 1.20 -15.54
C GLN A 59 0.69 -0.09 -15.22
N VAL A 60 -0.48 -0.28 -15.85
CA VAL A 60 -1.21 -1.54 -15.86
C VAL A 60 -1.32 -2.05 -17.30
N ASN A 61 -0.88 -3.28 -17.52
CA ASN A 61 -1.12 -4.04 -18.74
C ASN A 61 -2.30 -4.99 -18.49
N VAL A 62 -3.31 -4.93 -19.36
CA VAL A 62 -4.50 -5.81 -19.32
C VAL A 62 -4.58 -6.57 -20.63
N HIS A 63 -4.52 -7.89 -20.55
CA HIS A 63 -4.67 -8.79 -21.70
C HIS A 63 -6.12 -9.23 -21.81
N VAL A 64 -6.80 -8.82 -22.89
CA VAL A 64 -8.22 -9.11 -23.12
C VAL A 64 -8.38 -10.01 -24.34
N GLY A 65 -9.15 -11.07 -24.20
CA GLY A 65 -9.45 -11.97 -25.31
C GLY A 65 -10.75 -12.71 -25.07
N ASN A 66 -11.52 -13.00 -26.12
CA ASN A 66 -12.84 -13.63 -26.04
C ASN A 66 -13.79 -12.94 -25.05
N GLY A 67 -13.72 -11.60 -24.95
CA GLY A 67 -14.59 -10.81 -24.06
C GLY A 67 -14.25 -10.88 -22.58
N ILE A 68 -13.12 -11.48 -22.17
CA ILE A 68 -12.70 -11.58 -20.78
C ILE A 68 -11.29 -11.03 -20.56
N VAL A 69 -10.99 -10.60 -19.33
CA VAL A 69 -9.62 -10.33 -18.89
C VAL A 69 -8.92 -11.68 -18.69
N GLN A 70 -7.92 -11.96 -19.53
CA GLN A 70 -7.16 -13.20 -19.52
C GLN A 70 -5.87 -13.11 -18.69
N ALA A 71 -5.31 -11.90 -18.58
CA ALA A 71 -4.22 -11.62 -17.67
C ALA A 71 -4.10 -10.14 -17.30
N VAL A 72 -3.44 -9.88 -16.16
CA VAL A 72 -3.02 -8.54 -15.72
C VAL A 72 -1.55 -8.55 -15.33
N GLN A 73 -0.86 -7.44 -15.58
CA GLN A 73 0.53 -7.24 -15.18
C GLN A 73 0.74 -5.77 -14.80
N PHE A 74 1.49 -5.53 -13.72
CA PHE A 74 1.71 -4.21 -13.17
C PHE A 74 3.17 -3.81 -13.35
N PHE A 75 3.39 -2.57 -13.80
CA PHE A 75 4.66 -1.90 -13.66
C PHE A 75 4.56 -0.99 -12.44
N TYR A 76 5.41 -1.22 -11.45
CA TYR A 76 5.35 -0.51 -10.19
C TYR A 76 6.73 -0.07 -9.75
N ARG A 77 6.78 1.02 -9.01
CA ARG A 77 7.96 1.55 -8.34
C ARG A 77 7.97 1.10 -6.89
N SER A 78 8.98 0.33 -6.50
CA SER A 78 9.18 -0.07 -5.11
C SER A 78 9.59 1.11 -4.22
N ARG A 79 9.56 0.89 -2.91
CA ARG A 79 9.89 1.93 -1.91
C ARG A 79 11.34 2.42 -2.00
N ASP A 80 12.24 1.63 -2.56
CA ASP A 80 13.62 2.03 -2.86
C ASP A 80 13.77 2.82 -4.17
N GLY A 81 12.65 3.16 -4.82
CA GLY A 81 12.60 4.02 -6.00
C GLY A 81 12.85 3.30 -7.33
N LYS A 82 13.01 1.97 -7.34
CA LYS A 82 13.21 1.19 -8.58
C LYS A 82 11.89 0.76 -9.18
N SER A 83 11.77 0.84 -10.50
CA SER A 83 10.58 0.34 -11.21
C SER A 83 10.83 -1.06 -11.78
N ALA A 84 9.84 -1.94 -11.63
CA ALA A 84 9.91 -3.31 -12.13
C ALA A 84 8.53 -3.81 -12.58
N TRP A 85 8.56 -4.85 -13.42
CA TRP A 85 7.37 -5.58 -13.81
C TRP A 85 7.03 -6.64 -12.77
N SER A 86 5.76 -6.72 -12.39
CA SER A 86 5.21 -7.88 -11.69
C SER A 86 5.27 -9.12 -12.57
N ILE A 87 5.13 -10.30 -11.97
CA ILE A 87 4.77 -11.47 -12.78
C ILE A 87 3.39 -11.21 -13.42
N MET A 88 3.14 -11.83 -14.56
CA MET A 88 1.83 -11.78 -15.20
C MET A 88 0.88 -12.73 -14.46
N HIS A 89 -0.29 -12.24 -14.08
CA HIS A 89 -1.33 -13.04 -13.44
C HIS A 89 -2.39 -13.42 -14.44
N GLY A 90 -2.63 -14.72 -14.60
CA GLY A 90 -3.39 -15.25 -15.71
C GLY A 90 -2.45 -15.76 -16.81
N THR A 91 -3.02 -16.29 -17.88
CA THR A 91 -2.22 -16.99 -18.89
C THR A 91 -1.76 -16.06 -20.00
N GLY A 92 -2.53 -15.00 -20.30
CA GLY A 92 -2.27 -14.14 -21.45
C GLY A 92 -2.06 -14.94 -22.75
N GLY A 93 -1.61 -14.32 -23.82
CA GLY A 93 -1.14 -15.04 -25.01
C GLY A 93 -1.33 -14.28 -26.32
N ASP A 94 -0.83 -14.85 -27.40
CA ASP A 94 -0.75 -14.22 -28.74
C ASP A 94 -2.12 -13.79 -29.31
N LYS A 95 -3.21 -14.40 -28.83
CA LYS A 95 -4.59 -14.07 -29.24
C LYS A 95 -5.24 -13.01 -28.35
N SER A 96 -4.56 -12.52 -27.31
CA SER A 96 -5.06 -11.47 -26.44
C SER A 96 -4.66 -10.10 -26.98
N ASN A 97 -5.62 -9.17 -26.98
CA ASN A 97 -5.35 -7.75 -27.21
C ASN A 97 -4.76 -7.15 -25.92
N LEU A 98 -3.60 -6.50 -26.05
CA LEU A 98 -2.96 -5.82 -24.93
C LEU A 98 -3.48 -4.37 -24.83
N HIS A 99 -4.08 -4.04 -23.70
CA HIS A 99 -4.41 -2.68 -23.29
C HIS A 99 -3.40 -2.18 -22.27
N ARG A 100 -2.88 -0.97 -22.48
CA ARG A 100 -1.85 -0.37 -21.64
C ARG A 100 -2.36 0.93 -21.04
N VAL A 101 -2.47 0.97 -19.72
CA VAL A 101 -2.90 2.14 -18.95
C VAL A 101 -1.71 2.68 -18.20
N LYS A 102 -1.20 3.84 -18.61
CA LYS A 102 -0.16 4.57 -17.87
C LYS A 102 -0.81 5.47 -16.83
N LEU A 103 -0.19 5.57 -15.67
CA LEU A 103 -0.64 6.41 -14.57
C LEU A 103 0.38 7.55 -14.43
N ASP A 104 -0.13 8.78 -14.34
CA ASP A 104 0.65 10.01 -14.19
C ASP A 104 0.94 10.32 -12.71
#